data_AF-A0A1F9MZI6-F1
#
_entry.id   AF-A0A1F9MZI6-F1
#
_cell.length_a   1.000
_cell.length_b   1.000
_cell.length_c   1.000
_cell.angle_alpha   90.00
_cell.angle_beta   90.00
_cell.angle_gamma   90.00
#
_symmetry.space_group_name_H-M   'P 1'
#
loop_
_entity.id
_entity.type
_entity.pdbx_description
1 polymer ?
#
loop_
_entity_poly.entity_id
_entity_poly.type
_entity_poly.pdbx_seq_one_letter_code
_entity_poly.pdbx_strand_id
1 'polypeptide(L)'
;MRQWEVDLASEKDVKRVLKAFVDETANAKTFRKTVKTSKEWGKSATYQFGVRQDGQFVPHCYPYPDNLLGVHGQDQYAFWARCFELDLQPQVEELVVHGIAIQANEHTWEDDETPFLLKTAFLLALEEERYIPRYTELLQQVDLDHGVYEIDFADTIISQYGLLEDCQDLLAFIACNSQHGDEMLDEWSGDLIQHFKANGNVAAFRAKFASNKAIEDALNDIFESGRS
;
A
#
# COMPACT_ATOMS: atom_id res chain seq x y z
N MET A 1 6.84 -18.80 -21.50
CA MET A 1 5.96 -17.80 -20.88
C MET A 1 5.86 -16.64 -21.86
N ARG A 2 4.66 -16.11 -22.18
CA ARG A 2 4.57 -14.93 -23.06
C ARG A 2 4.80 -13.70 -22.19
N GLN A 3 5.82 -12.94 -22.53
CA GLN A 3 6.10 -11.65 -21.92
C GLN A 3 5.40 -10.58 -22.76
N TRP A 4 4.60 -9.74 -22.12
CA TRP A 4 3.85 -8.68 -22.79
C TRP A 4 4.53 -7.34 -22.51
N GLU A 5 5.07 -6.71 -23.54
CA GLU A 5 5.58 -5.34 -23.45
C GLU A 5 4.39 -4.37 -23.37
N VAL A 6 4.39 -3.52 -22.36
CA VAL A 6 3.41 -2.46 -22.14
C VAL A 6 4.13 -1.13 -22.37
N ASP A 7 3.80 -0.48 -23.47
CA ASP A 7 4.31 0.85 -23.77
C ASP A 7 3.56 1.89 -22.93
N LEU A 8 4.21 2.42 -21.91
CA LEU A 8 3.66 3.42 -20.99
C LEU A 8 3.37 4.76 -21.69
N ALA A 9 4.03 5.04 -22.82
CA ALA A 9 3.69 6.18 -23.66
C ALA A 9 2.36 6.00 -24.42
N SER A 10 1.92 4.75 -24.58
CA SER A 10 0.68 4.39 -25.28
C SER A 10 -0.48 4.31 -24.28
N GLU A 11 -1.31 5.37 -24.23
CA GLU A 11 -2.54 5.39 -23.43
C GLU A 11 -3.44 4.16 -23.72
N LYS A 12 -3.49 3.74 -24.99
CA LYS A 12 -4.23 2.54 -25.40
C LYS A 12 -3.70 1.27 -24.75
N ASP A 13 -2.39 1.11 -24.64
CA ASP A 13 -1.80 -0.07 -24.00
C ASP A 13 -2.01 -0.05 -22.48
N VAL A 14 -1.84 1.11 -21.85
CA VAL A 14 -2.11 1.27 -20.41
C VAL A 14 -3.56 0.91 -20.09
N LYS A 15 -4.53 1.49 -20.83
CA LYS A 15 -5.96 1.20 -20.66
C LYS A 15 -6.29 -0.28 -20.93
N ARG A 16 -5.66 -0.89 -21.93
CA ARG A 16 -5.86 -2.31 -22.26
C ARG A 16 -5.43 -3.22 -21.11
N VAL A 17 -4.26 -2.94 -20.52
CA VAL A 17 -3.71 -3.73 -19.40
C VAL A 17 -4.51 -3.51 -18.13
N LEU A 18 -4.84 -2.25 -17.80
CA LEU A 18 -5.68 -1.95 -16.63
C LEU A 18 -7.04 -2.64 -16.73
N LYS A 19 -7.70 -2.57 -17.90
CA LYS A 19 -8.96 -3.28 -18.12
C LYS A 19 -8.80 -4.79 -17.93
N ALA A 20 -7.70 -5.39 -18.40
CA ALA A 20 -7.46 -6.81 -18.18
C ALA A 20 -7.37 -7.15 -16.69
N PHE A 21 -6.65 -6.35 -15.89
CA PHE A 21 -6.60 -6.53 -14.43
C PHE A 21 -7.97 -6.39 -13.76
N VAL A 22 -8.76 -5.38 -14.14
CA VAL A 22 -10.11 -5.18 -13.61
C VAL A 22 -11.03 -6.35 -13.97
N ASP A 23 -11.04 -6.77 -15.25
CA ASP A 23 -11.87 -7.89 -15.72
C ASP A 23 -11.50 -9.21 -15.02
N GLU A 24 -10.20 -9.45 -14.79
CA GLU A 24 -9.70 -10.66 -14.13
C GLU A 24 -10.09 -10.69 -12.65
N THR A 25 -10.02 -9.56 -11.96
CA THR A 25 -10.35 -9.45 -10.52
C THR A 25 -11.86 -9.39 -10.26
N ALA A 26 -12.65 -8.84 -11.18
CA ALA A 26 -14.11 -8.78 -11.07
C ALA A 26 -14.79 -10.17 -11.01
N ASN A 27 -14.10 -11.23 -11.43
CA ASN A 27 -14.64 -12.58 -11.42
C ASN A 27 -13.74 -13.51 -10.62
N ALA A 28 -13.98 -13.60 -9.31
CA ALA A 28 -13.22 -14.47 -8.38
C ALA A 28 -13.10 -15.93 -8.87
N LYS A 29 -14.10 -16.47 -9.58
CA LYS A 29 -14.03 -17.84 -10.15
C LYS A 29 -13.07 -17.93 -11.34
N THR A 30 -13.01 -16.88 -12.16
CA THR A 30 -12.01 -16.74 -13.24
C THR A 30 -10.63 -16.49 -12.64
N PHE A 31 -10.53 -15.60 -11.66
CA PHE A 31 -9.30 -15.33 -10.90
C PHE A 31 -8.69 -16.62 -10.34
N ARG A 32 -9.46 -17.43 -9.58
CA ARG A 32 -9.05 -18.76 -9.08
C ARG A 32 -8.54 -19.72 -10.14
N LYS A 33 -9.12 -19.68 -11.35
CA LYS A 33 -8.73 -20.57 -12.45
C LYS A 33 -7.42 -20.14 -13.09
N THR A 34 -7.19 -18.83 -13.16
CA THR A 34 -6.01 -18.20 -13.77
C THR A 34 -4.83 -18.16 -12.79
N VAL A 35 -5.12 -18.12 -11.49
CA VAL A 35 -4.16 -17.95 -10.40
C VAL A 35 -4.36 -19.14 -9.45
N LYS A 36 -3.74 -20.29 -9.72
CA LYS A 36 -3.95 -21.49 -8.88
C LYS A 36 -3.12 -21.46 -7.59
N THR A 37 -2.13 -20.57 -7.50
CA THR A 37 -1.32 -20.29 -6.30
C THR A 37 -0.81 -18.84 -6.39
N SER A 38 -0.50 -18.20 -5.26
CA SER A 38 0.15 -16.86 -5.19
C SER A 38 1.34 -16.74 -6.15
N LYS A 39 2.12 -17.83 -6.28
CA LYS A 39 3.30 -17.94 -7.18
C LYS A 39 2.99 -17.92 -8.67
N GLU A 40 1.73 -17.81 -9.08
CA GLU A 40 1.30 -17.81 -10.49
C GLU A 40 0.73 -16.49 -11.01
N TRP A 41 0.40 -15.52 -10.14
CA TRP A 41 -0.05 -14.20 -10.61
C TRP A 41 1.04 -13.51 -11.46
N GLY A 42 2.30 -13.66 -11.04
CA GLY A 42 3.47 -13.25 -11.84
C GLY A 42 3.87 -14.21 -12.98
N LYS A 43 3.15 -15.33 -13.20
CA LYS A 43 3.50 -16.34 -14.25
C LYS A 43 2.47 -16.47 -15.37
N SER A 44 1.22 -16.06 -15.16
CA SER A 44 0.14 -16.19 -16.16
C SER A 44 0.29 -15.17 -17.31
N ALA A 45 0.87 -13.99 -17.03
CA ALA A 45 1.40 -13.04 -17.99
C ALA A 45 2.48 -12.17 -17.30
N THR A 46 3.75 -12.30 -17.70
CA THR A 46 4.79 -11.34 -17.26
C THR A 46 4.66 -10.08 -18.10
N TYR A 47 4.12 -9.01 -17.51
CA TYR A 47 4.18 -7.69 -18.14
C TYR A 47 5.57 -7.09 -17.93
N GLN A 48 6.13 -6.49 -18.98
CA GLN A 48 7.26 -5.58 -18.87
C GLN A 48 6.75 -4.18 -19.19
N PHE A 49 6.98 -3.25 -18.28
CA PHE A 49 6.57 -1.86 -18.44
C PHE A 49 7.76 -1.05 -18.94
N GLY A 50 7.53 -0.22 -19.96
CA GLY A 50 8.60 0.48 -20.65
C GLY A 50 8.10 1.54 -21.60
N VAL A 51 9.00 2.17 -22.33
CA VAL A 51 8.67 3.13 -23.38
C VAL A 51 9.33 2.71 -24.68
N ARG A 52 8.65 2.93 -25.82
CA ARG A 52 9.30 2.74 -27.13
C ARG A 52 10.12 3.96 -27.52
N GLN A 53 11.43 3.78 -27.66
CA GLN A 53 12.38 4.78 -28.15
C GLN A 53 12.96 4.29 -29.48
N ASP A 54 12.82 5.08 -30.54
CA ASP A 54 13.29 4.74 -31.89
C ASP A 54 12.83 3.35 -32.39
N GLY A 55 11.60 2.95 -32.00
CA GLY A 55 11.01 1.66 -32.33
C GLY A 55 11.46 0.48 -31.45
N GLN A 56 12.41 0.69 -30.55
CA GLN A 56 12.87 -0.31 -29.57
C GLN A 56 12.16 -0.13 -28.24
N PHE A 57 11.75 -1.23 -27.62
CA PHE A 57 11.19 -1.20 -26.27
C PHE A 57 12.33 -1.06 -25.25
N VAL A 58 12.25 -0.03 -24.41
CA VAL A 58 13.19 0.22 -23.32
C VAL A 58 12.41 0.05 -22.01
N PRO A 59 12.70 -1.00 -21.22
CA PRO A 59 12.09 -1.16 -19.90
C PRO A 59 12.34 0.08 -19.04
N HIS A 60 11.29 0.59 -18.40
CA HIS A 60 11.38 1.81 -17.60
C HIS A 60 11.60 1.44 -16.14
N CYS A 61 12.74 1.83 -15.57
CA CYS A 61 12.88 1.93 -14.11
C CYS A 61 12.38 3.33 -13.72
N TYR A 62 11.30 3.43 -12.94
CA TYR A 62 10.82 4.73 -12.46
C TYR A 62 11.77 5.24 -11.36
N PRO A 63 12.07 6.54 -11.30
CA PRO A 63 12.94 7.11 -10.27
C PRO A 63 12.11 7.42 -9.02
N TYR A 64 11.55 6.40 -8.37
CA TYR A 64 11.28 6.54 -6.94
C TYR A 64 12.59 6.25 -6.20
N PRO A 65 12.86 6.93 -5.07
CA PRO A 65 14.02 6.65 -4.25
C PRO A 65 14.15 5.14 -3.97
N ASP A 66 15.33 4.56 -4.25
CA ASP A 66 15.59 3.11 -4.12
C ASP A 66 15.26 2.56 -2.72
N ASN A 67 15.21 3.45 -1.72
CA ASN A 67 14.87 3.12 -0.33
C ASN A 67 13.38 2.92 -0.07
N LEU A 68 12.48 3.35 -0.98
CA LEU A 68 11.03 3.22 -0.75
C LEU A 68 10.44 1.91 -1.28
N LEU A 69 11.06 1.25 -2.26
CA LEU A 69 10.32 0.28 -3.09
C LEU A 69 10.90 -1.13 -3.18
N GLY A 70 12.07 -1.37 -2.58
CA GLY A 70 12.79 -2.63 -2.75
C GLY A 70 13.13 -2.94 -4.22
N VAL A 71 13.98 -3.93 -4.44
CA VAL A 71 14.51 -4.27 -5.78
C VAL A 71 13.45 -4.93 -6.69
N HIS A 72 12.25 -5.23 -6.18
CA HIS A 72 11.25 -6.07 -6.85
C HIS A 72 9.97 -5.35 -7.35
N GLY A 73 9.84 -4.03 -7.16
CA GLY A 73 8.58 -3.32 -7.46
C GLY A 73 8.62 -2.26 -8.57
N GLN A 74 9.79 -1.75 -8.96
CA GLN A 74 9.93 -0.48 -9.71
C GLN A 74 9.10 -0.38 -11.00
N ASP A 75 8.94 -1.48 -11.74
CA ASP A 75 8.23 -1.49 -13.03
C ASP A 75 6.71 -1.34 -12.86
N GLN A 76 6.13 -1.87 -11.77
CA GLN A 76 4.69 -1.76 -11.52
C GLN A 76 4.30 -0.35 -11.07
N TYR A 77 5.17 0.33 -10.33
CA TYR A 77 4.95 1.72 -9.93
C TYR A 77 4.84 2.66 -11.13
N ALA A 78 5.70 2.47 -12.14
CA ALA A 78 5.64 3.23 -13.39
C ALA A 78 4.27 3.09 -14.08
N PHE A 79 3.70 1.88 -14.04
CA PHE A 79 2.38 1.62 -14.60
C PHE A 79 1.27 2.32 -13.81
N TRP A 80 1.28 2.23 -12.48
CA TRP A 80 0.27 2.86 -11.65
C TRP A 80 0.33 4.39 -11.69
N ALA A 81 1.53 4.97 -11.59
CA ALA A 81 1.76 6.40 -11.80
C ALA A 81 1.20 6.85 -13.15
N ARG A 82 1.47 6.06 -14.22
CA ARG A 82 0.94 6.36 -15.54
C ARG A 82 -0.59 6.25 -15.61
N CYS A 83 -1.22 5.36 -14.84
CA CYS A 83 -2.68 5.31 -14.74
C CYS A 83 -3.25 6.59 -14.13
N PHE A 84 -2.58 7.15 -13.11
CA PHE A 84 -3.01 8.40 -12.47
C PHE A 84 -2.82 9.61 -13.39
N GLU A 85 -1.72 9.69 -14.12
CA GLU A 85 -1.49 10.72 -15.16
C GLU A 85 -2.55 10.71 -16.29
N LEU A 86 -3.22 9.57 -16.47
CA LEU A 86 -4.24 9.34 -17.50
C LEU A 86 -5.67 9.42 -16.97
N ASP A 87 -5.86 9.92 -15.74
CA ASP A 87 -7.15 10.03 -15.06
C ASP A 87 -7.89 8.68 -14.93
N LEU A 88 -7.15 7.60 -14.66
CA LEU A 88 -7.70 6.24 -14.51
C LEU A 88 -7.88 5.81 -13.05
N GLN A 89 -7.86 6.75 -12.10
CA GLN A 89 -8.05 6.49 -10.67
C GLN A 89 -9.31 5.63 -10.38
N PRO A 90 -10.49 5.88 -11.01
CA PRO A 90 -11.68 5.08 -10.72
C PRO A 90 -11.50 3.58 -11.03
N GLN A 91 -10.77 3.24 -12.08
CA GLN A 91 -10.50 1.85 -12.44
C GLN A 91 -9.45 1.22 -11.52
N VAL A 92 -8.47 1.99 -11.07
CA VAL A 92 -7.49 1.53 -10.08
C VAL A 92 -8.17 1.31 -8.71
N GLU A 93 -9.09 2.18 -8.32
CA GLU A 93 -9.92 2.01 -7.12
C GLU A 93 -10.78 0.74 -7.23
N GLU A 94 -11.47 0.54 -8.35
CA GLU A 94 -12.27 -0.67 -8.61
C GLU A 94 -11.41 -1.94 -8.47
N LEU A 95 -10.19 -1.92 -9.02
CA LEU A 95 -9.23 -3.00 -8.89
C LEU A 95 -8.87 -3.29 -7.44
N VAL A 96 -8.58 -2.27 -6.63
CA VAL A 96 -8.25 -2.43 -5.20
C VAL A 96 -9.44 -2.95 -4.40
N VAL A 97 -10.66 -2.48 -4.68
CA VAL A 97 -11.89 -3.00 -4.04
C VAL A 97 -12.08 -4.49 -4.34
N HIS A 98 -11.88 -4.90 -5.59
CA HIS A 98 -11.91 -6.33 -5.93
C HIS A 98 -10.77 -7.09 -5.24
N GLY A 99 -9.59 -6.50 -5.16
CA GLY A 99 -8.42 -7.03 -4.46
C GLY A 99 -8.70 -7.37 -3.00
N ILE A 100 -9.28 -6.44 -2.26
CA ILE A 100 -9.70 -6.62 -0.87
C ILE A 100 -10.66 -7.81 -0.74
N ALA A 101 -11.68 -7.88 -1.60
CA ALA A 101 -12.65 -8.97 -1.57
C ALA A 101 -12.02 -10.33 -1.90
N ILE A 102 -11.07 -10.37 -2.83
CA ILE A 102 -10.30 -11.58 -3.15
C ILE A 102 -9.44 -11.97 -1.94
N GLN A 103 -8.72 -11.02 -1.35
CA GLN A 103 -7.80 -11.27 -0.24
C GLN A 103 -8.54 -11.86 0.97
N ALA A 104 -9.68 -11.28 1.33
CA ALA A 104 -10.51 -11.75 2.45
C ALA A 104 -11.01 -13.21 2.28
N ASN A 105 -11.07 -13.72 1.06
CA ASN A 105 -11.60 -15.06 0.76
C ASN A 105 -10.53 -16.09 0.40
N GLU A 106 -9.39 -15.63 -0.13
CA GLU A 106 -8.43 -16.51 -0.81
C GLU A 106 -6.99 -16.34 -0.32
N HIS A 107 -6.68 -15.29 0.46
CA HIS A 107 -5.33 -14.95 0.91
C HIS A 107 -4.33 -15.01 -0.26
N THR A 108 -4.56 -14.17 -1.26
CA THR A 108 -3.71 -14.10 -2.46
C THR A 108 -2.51 -13.20 -2.19
N TRP A 109 -1.31 -13.72 -2.40
CA TRP A 109 -0.08 -12.96 -2.19
C TRP A 109 0.58 -12.66 -3.54
N GLU A 110 1.17 -11.46 -3.66
CA GLU A 110 2.00 -11.07 -4.80
C GLU A 110 3.34 -11.81 -4.77
N ASP A 111 3.94 -11.88 -3.58
CA ASP A 111 5.17 -12.62 -3.30
C ASP A 111 5.06 -13.36 -1.95
N ASP A 112 6.18 -13.77 -1.35
CA ASP A 112 6.15 -14.52 -0.09
C ASP A 112 5.81 -13.61 1.13
N GLU A 113 5.79 -12.27 0.98
CA GLU A 113 5.64 -11.29 2.08
C GLU A 113 4.55 -10.22 1.82
N THR A 114 4.19 -9.94 0.57
CA THR A 114 3.27 -8.84 0.21
C THR A 114 1.92 -9.36 -0.30
N PRO A 115 0.77 -8.96 0.31
CA PRO A 115 -0.55 -9.27 -0.21
C PRO A 115 -0.78 -8.68 -1.59
N PHE A 116 -1.66 -9.35 -2.33
CA PHE A 116 -2.09 -8.88 -3.63
C PHE A 116 -2.66 -7.45 -3.57
N LEU A 117 -2.14 -6.57 -4.43
CA LEU A 117 -2.53 -5.15 -4.57
C LEU A 117 -2.23 -4.23 -3.38
N LEU A 118 -1.46 -4.68 -2.37
CA LEU A 118 -1.08 -3.79 -1.25
C LEU A 118 -0.32 -2.55 -1.75
N LYS A 119 0.66 -2.73 -2.63
CA LYS A 119 1.43 -1.63 -3.25
C LYS A 119 0.54 -0.69 -4.07
N THR A 120 -0.45 -1.23 -4.79
CA THR A 120 -1.40 -0.43 -5.56
C THR A 120 -2.29 0.42 -4.64
N ALA A 121 -2.74 -0.13 -3.52
CA ALA A 121 -3.53 0.62 -2.53
C ALA A 121 -2.69 1.68 -1.81
N PHE A 122 -1.43 1.40 -1.50
CA PHE A 122 -0.48 2.39 -1.00
C PHE A 122 -0.38 3.58 -1.95
N LEU A 123 -0.19 3.33 -3.25
CA LEU A 123 -0.11 4.40 -4.25
C LEU A 123 -1.40 5.19 -4.39
N LEU A 124 -2.57 4.54 -4.34
CA LEU A 124 -3.84 5.26 -4.29
C LEU A 124 -3.92 6.17 -3.06
N ALA A 125 -3.51 5.68 -1.89
CA ALA A 125 -3.48 6.48 -0.67
C ALA A 125 -2.52 7.66 -0.79
N LEU A 126 -1.35 7.49 -1.43
CA LEU A 126 -0.44 8.60 -1.72
C LEU A 126 -1.03 9.63 -2.70
N GLU A 127 -1.91 9.26 -3.62
CA GLU A 127 -2.53 10.26 -4.49
C GLU A 127 -3.68 11.02 -3.82
N GLU A 128 -4.52 10.32 -3.04
CA GLU A 128 -5.62 10.97 -2.34
C GLU A 128 -5.89 10.34 -0.96
N GLU A 129 -5.96 11.19 0.07
CA GLU A 129 -6.15 10.80 1.49
C GLU A 129 -7.38 9.90 1.72
N ARG A 130 -8.45 10.06 0.92
CA ARG A 130 -9.67 9.25 1.04
C ARG A 130 -9.45 7.74 0.81
N TYR A 131 -8.29 7.36 0.26
CA TYR A 131 -7.94 5.97 0.00
C TYR A 131 -7.11 5.33 1.12
N ILE A 132 -6.68 6.08 2.15
CA ILE A 132 -5.96 5.55 3.31
C ILE A 132 -6.73 4.38 3.97
N PRO A 133 -8.07 4.44 4.18
CA PRO A 133 -8.80 3.31 4.74
C PRO A 133 -8.69 2.01 3.93
N ARG A 134 -8.57 2.10 2.59
CA ARG A 134 -8.42 0.93 1.72
C ARG A 134 -7.05 0.30 1.83
N TYR A 135 -6.01 1.13 1.96
CA TYR A 135 -4.67 0.65 2.26
C TYR A 135 -4.65 -0.06 3.62
N THR A 136 -5.22 0.55 4.66
CA THR A 136 -5.32 -0.06 6.00
C THR A 136 -6.08 -1.39 5.98
N GLU A 137 -7.17 -1.49 5.20
CA GLU A 137 -7.95 -2.73 5.07
C GLU A 137 -7.15 -3.89 4.44
N LEU A 138 -6.29 -3.60 3.45
CA LEU A 138 -5.36 -4.60 2.90
C LEU A 138 -4.21 -4.90 3.85
N LEU A 139 -3.68 -3.88 4.53
CA LEU A 139 -2.59 -4.03 5.49
C LEU A 139 -2.96 -4.93 6.66
N GLN A 140 -4.24 -4.92 7.06
CA GLN A 140 -4.81 -5.83 8.05
C GLN A 140 -4.71 -7.32 7.67
N GLN A 141 -4.36 -7.63 6.43
CA GLN A 141 -4.17 -8.99 5.95
C GLN A 141 -2.68 -9.42 5.95
N VAL A 142 -1.77 -8.52 6.33
CA VAL A 142 -0.32 -8.78 6.44
C VAL A 142 0.01 -9.29 7.83
N ASP A 143 0.94 -10.23 7.91
CA ASP A 143 1.65 -10.51 9.16
C ASP A 143 2.73 -9.44 9.39
N LEU A 144 2.41 -8.43 10.19
CA LEU A 144 3.30 -7.30 10.45
C LEU A 144 4.49 -7.63 11.37
N ASP A 145 4.57 -8.86 11.90
CA ASP A 145 5.78 -9.34 12.60
C ASP A 145 6.95 -9.60 11.63
N HIS A 146 6.65 -9.83 10.35
CA HIS A 146 7.64 -10.05 9.29
C HIS A 146 7.59 -8.98 8.19
N GLY A 147 6.84 -7.88 8.42
CA GLY A 147 6.71 -6.79 7.46
C GLY A 147 8.07 -6.18 7.10
N VAL A 148 8.34 -6.05 5.80
CA VAL A 148 9.61 -5.54 5.27
C VAL A 148 9.49 -4.08 4.86
N TYR A 149 8.37 -3.70 4.23
CA TYR A 149 8.17 -2.37 3.62
C TYR A 149 6.91 -1.67 4.10
N GLU A 150 6.04 -2.39 4.81
CA GLU A 150 4.73 -1.94 5.25
C GLU A 150 4.80 -0.74 6.21
N ILE A 151 5.81 -0.75 7.09
CA ILE A 151 6.07 0.34 8.02
C ILE A 151 6.49 1.60 7.23
N ASP A 152 7.43 1.48 6.29
CA ASP A 152 7.90 2.59 5.45
C ASP A 152 6.77 3.18 4.59
N PHE A 153 5.88 2.34 4.06
CA PHE A 153 4.71 2.79 3.30
C PHE A 153 3.76 3.62 4.16
N ALA A 154 3.49 3.16 5.39
CA ALA A 154 2.63 3.89 6.29
C ALA A 154 3.28 5.19 6.79
N ASP A 155 4.57 5.16 7.11
CA ASP A 155 5.33 6.35 7.47
C ASP A 155 5.28 7.40 6.34
N THR A 156 5.40 6.95 5.09
CA THR A 156 5.26 7.83 3.92
C THR A 156 3.86 8.46 3.83
N ILE A 157 2.80 7.67 4.03
CA ILE A 157 1.40 8.17 4.03
C ILE A 157 1.21 9.20 5.16
N ILE A 158 1.63 8.88 6.39
CA ILE A 158 1.46 9.74 7.56
C ILE A 158 2.30 11.02 7.40
N SER A 159 3.51 10.93 6.85
CA SER A 159 4.34 12.09 6.50
C SER A 159 3.70 13.01 5.48
N GLN A 160 2.96 12.45 4.52
CA GLN A 160 2.30 13.26 3.49
C GLN A 160 1.06 13.99 4.01
N TYR A 161 0.20 13.31 4.78
CA TYR A 161 -1.10 13.86 5.20
C TYR A 161 -1.14 14.33 6.66
N GLY A 162 -0.10 14.04 7.43
CA GLY A 162 -0.06 14.25 8.87
C GLY A 162 -1.02 13.32 9.62
N LEU A 163 -1.33 13.68 10.86
CA LEU A 163 -2.18 12.90 11.77
C LEU A 163 -3.68 13.15 11.57
N LEU A 164 -4.20 13.03 10.35
CA LEU A 164 -5.65 12.96 10.11
C LEU A 164 -6.25 11.70 10.76
N GLU A 165 -7.58 11.63 10.88
CA GLU A 165 -8.26 10.51 11.56
C GLU A 165 -7.87 9.14 10.97
N ASP A 166 -7.88 9.02 9.63
CA ASP A 166 -7.50 7.79 8.94
C ASP A 166 -6.00 7.44 9.13
N CYS A 167 -5.12 8.45 9.17
CA CYS A 167 -3.70 8.24 9.50
C CYS A 167 -3.50 7.80 10.95
N GLN A 168 -4.32 8.28 11.88
CA GLN A 168 -4.29 7.82 13.27
C GLN A 168 -4.76 6.37 13.39
N ASP A 169 -5.77 5.95 12.61
CA ASP A 169 -6.19 4.56 12.53
C ASP A 169 -5.11 3.67 11.93
N LEU A 170 -4.42 4.13 10.87
CA LEU A 170 -3.30 3.43 10.27
C LEU A 170 -2.13 3.27 11.27
N LEU A 171 -1.71 4.37 11.92
CA LEU A 171 -0.66 4.35 12.94
C LEU A 171 -1.04 3.42 14.09
N ALA A 172 -2.29 3.46 14.54
CA ALA A 172 -2.77 2.60 15.60
C ALA A 172 -2.76 1.12 15.21
N PHE A 173 -3.18 0.82 13.98
CA PHE A 173 -3.13 -0.54 13.48
C PHE A 173 -1.70 -1.09 13.47
N ILE A 174 -0.75 -0.34 12.91
CA ILE A 174 0.64 -0.79 12.79
C ILE A 174 1.28 -0.95 14.16
N ALA A 175 1.13 0.05 15.03
CA ALA A 175 1.69 -0.02 16.36
C ALA A 175 1.21 -1.29 17.08
N CYS A 176 -0.11 -1.54 17.07
CA CYS A 176 -0.68 -2.67 17.80
C CYS A 176 -0.31 -4.05 17.26
N ASN A 177 0.05 -4.16 15.98
CA ASN A 177 0.16 -5.43 15.29
C ASN A 177 1.56 -5.72 14.72
N SER A 178 2.51 -4.79 14.80
CA SER A 178 3.89 -4.99 14.37
C SER A 178 4.84 -5.22 15.55
N GLN A 179 5.88 -6.03 15.33
CA GLN A 179 6.94 -6.26 16.33
C GLN A 179 7.72 -4.98 16.71
N HIS A 180 7.71 -3.95 15.84
CA HIS A 180 8.39 -2.65 16.05
C HIS A 180 7.39 -1.50 16.24
N GLY A 181 6.18 -1.81 16.69
CA GLY A 181 5.09 -0.84 16.76
C GLY A 181 5.30 0.30 17.77
N ASP A 182 6.04 0.07 18.84
CA ASP A 182 6.43 1.08 19.83
C ASP A 182 7.49 2.04 19.28
N GLU A 183 8.42 1.55 18.45
CA GLU A 183 9.43 2.38 17.77
C GLU A 183 8.76 3.43 16.87
N MET A 184 7.70 3.05 16.15
CA MET A 184 6.90 3.98 15.34
C MET A 184 6.25 5.08 16.18
N LEU A 185 5.77 4.77 17.41
CA LEU A 185 5.20 5.80 18.27
C LEU A 185 6.25 6.77 18.80
N ASP A 186 7.44 6.27 19.11
CA ASP A 186 8.55 7.10 19.55
C ASP A 186 8.99 8.08 18.46
N GLU A 187 9.07 7.63 17.21
CA GLU A 187 9.38 8.47 16.05
C GLU A 187 8.37 9.61 15.88
N TRP A 188 7.08 9.30 16.01
CA TRP A 188 5.98 10.25 15.85
C TRP A 188 5.61 11.02 17.13
N SER A 189 6.33 10.83 18.23
CA SER A 189 5.97 11.34 19.57
C SER A 189 5.80 12.86 19.62
N GLY A 190 6.72 13.61 19.00
CA GLY A 190 6.65 15.07 18.92
C GLY A 190 5.41 15.56 18.17
N ASP A 191 5.12 14.95 17.04
CA ASP A 191 3.96 15.29 16.20
C ASP A 191 2.64 14.88 16.85
N LEU A 192 2.60 13.73 17.54
CA LEU A 192 1.45 13.32 18.36
C LEU A 192 1.14 14.39 19.42
N ILE A 193 2.15 14.80 20.19
CA ILE A 193 1.97 15.85 21.22
C ILE A 193 1.49 17.16 20.62
N GLN A 194 2.10 17.61 19.51
CA GLN A 194 1.68 18.84 18.84
C GLN A 194 0.25 18.73 18.30
N HIS A 195 -0.09 17.60 17.65
CA HIS A 195 -1.42 17.32 17.14
C HIS A 195 -2.46 17.35 18.26
N PHE A 196 -2.23 16.67 19.39
CA PHE A 196 -3.19 16.67 20.49
C PHE A 196 -3.33 18.03 21.18
N LYS A 197 -2.27 18.85 21.22
CA LYS A 197 -2.37 20.24 21.69
C LYS A 197 -3.24 21.11 20.77
N ALA A 198 -3.15 20.88 19.46
CA ALA A 198 -3.87 21.68 18.47
C ALA A 198 -5.33 21.20 18.26
N ASN A 199 -5.57 19.90 18.27
CA ASN A 199 -6.79 19.27 17.73
C ASN A 199 -7.41 18.20 18.65
N GLY A 200 -6.79 17.91 19.80
CA GLY A 200 -6.81 16.57 20.38
C GLY A 200 -8.00 16.11 21.24
N ASN A 201 -8.28 14.81 21.13
CA ASN A 201 -8.94 13.97 22.13
C ASN A 201 -8.06 12.73 22.44
N VAL A 202 -7.10 12.89 23.36
CA VAL A 202 -6.09 11.86 23.72
C VAL A 202 -6.71 10.53 24.15
N ALA A 203 -7.87 10.56 24.81
CA ALA A 203 -8.52 9.34 25.30
C ALA A 203 -8.97 8.42 24.15
N ALA A 204 -9.49 8.99 23.07
CA ALA A 204 -9.92 8.22 21.90
C ALA A 204 -8.72 7.56 21.20
N PHE A 205 -7.62 8.30 21.03
CA PHE A 205 -6.39 7.75 20.45
C PHE A 205 -5.84 6.62 21.32
N ARG A 206 -5.68 6.82 22.64
CA ARG A 206 -5.24 5.78 23.58
C ARG A 206 -6.12 4.53 23.53
N ALA A 207 -7.44 4.69 23.38
CA ALA A 207 -8.34 3.55 23.27
C ALA A 207 -8.03 2.65 22.07
N LYS A 208 -7.46 3.19 20.98
CA LYS A 208 -7.01 2.40 19.82
C LYS A 208 -5.82 1.47 20.15
N PHE A 209 -5.05 1.77 21.21
CA PHE A 209 -3.85 1.01 21.61
C PHE A 209 -3.99 0.24 22.93
N ALA A 210 -5.13 0.35 23.61
CA ALA A 210 -5.34 -0.17 24.96
C ALA A 210 -5.20 -1.70 25.10
N SER A 211 -5.14 -2.44 23.99
CA SER A 211 -4.94 -3.89 23.99
C SER A 211 -3.48 -4.32 24.09
N ASN A 212 -2.51 -3.42 23.89
CA ASN A 212 -1.08 -3.74 23.92
C ASN A 212 -0.38 -2.94 25.03
N LYS A 213 0.07 -3.65 26.08
CA LYS A 213 0.66 -3.02 27.26
C LYS A 213 1.96 -2.27 26.98
N ALA A 214 2.82 -2.78 26.11
CA ALA A 214 4.09 -2.12 25.80
C ALA A 214 3.83 -0.75 25.15
N ILE A 215 2.85 -0.70 24.26
CA ILE A 215 2.42 0.51 23.56
C ILE A 215 1.68 1.47 24.49
N GLU A 216 0.82 0.95 25.37
CA GLU A 216 0.18 1.77 26.40
C GLU A 216 1.22 2.44 27.30
N ASP A 217 2.25 1.70 27.71
CA ASP A 217 3.37 2.22 28.50
C ASP A 217 4.17 3.27 27.69
N ALA A 218 4.41 3.05 26.39
CA ALA A 218 5.06 4.03 25.51
C ALA A 218 4.24 5.33 25.36
N LEU A 219 2.93 5.24 25.13
CA LEU A 219 2.04 6.41 25.08
C LEU A 219 1.99 7.15 26.40
N ASN A 220 2.02 6.44 27.53
CA ASN A 220 2.11 7.08 28.85
C ASN A 220 3.42 7.86 28.98
N ASP A 221 4.55 7.27 28.59
CA ASP A 221 5.84 7.98 28.59
C ASP A 221 5.77 9.23 27.70
N ILE A 222 5.30 9.12 26.45
CA ILE A 222 5.17 10.26 25.52
C ILE A 222 4.35 11.40 26.13
N PHE A 223 3.15 11.09 26.64
CA PHE A 223 2.22 12.13 27.11
C PHE A 223 2.52 12.66 28.52
N GLU A 224 3.13 11.86 29.41
CA GLU A 224 3.45 12.29 30.78
C GLU A 224 4.83 12.93 30.89
N SER A 225 5.82 12.43 30.14
CA SER A 225 7.17 13.03 30.13
C SER A 225 7.24 14.32 29.31
N GLY A 226 6.28 14.52 28.39
CA GLY A 226 6.23 15.69 27.52
C GLY A 226 7.46 15.81 26.61
N ARG A 227 8.12 14.68 26.25
CA ARG A 227 9.22 14.64 25.29
C ARG A 227 8.79 15.37 24.01
N SER A 228 9.44 16.50 23.74
CA SER A 228 9.19 17.40 22.61
C SER A 228 10.36 17.40 21.66
#